data_AF-A0A7K5BE45-F1
#
_entry.id   AF-A0A7K5BE45-F1
#
_cell.length_a   1.000
_cell.length_b   1.000
_cell.length_c   1.000
_cell.angle_alpha   90.00
_cell.angle_beta   90.00
_cell.angle_gamma   90.00
#
_symmetry.space_group_name_H-M   'P 1'
#
loop_
_entity.id
_entity.type
_entity.pdbx_description
1 polymer ?
#
loop_
_entity_poly.entity_id
_entity_poly.type
_entity_poly.pdbx_seq_one_letter_code
_entity_poly.pdbx_strand_id
1 'polypeptide(L)'
;STDGWVGTWRPHRPRGPISAQYRTPGPKYGAPSNVGYQQHDPTRHRAPAYTFGLKAWLDPLNRTPGPKYLVRPGFTARGPDGIPAYTMCGRPRPDKGNVNPGPGE
;
A
#
# COMPACT_ATOMS: atom_id res chain seq x y z
N SER A 1 11.68 -44.22 38.95
CA SER A 1 10.72 -43.11 38.77
C SER A 1 11.41 -41.83 39.19
N THR A 2 11.74 -40.98 38.23
CA THR A 2 12.50 -39.73 38.44
C THR A 2 11.62 -38.71 39.15
N ASP A 3 11.92 -38.49 40.41
CA ASP A 3 11.40 -37.46 41.30
C ASP A 3 11.68 -36.07 40.70
N GLY A 4 10.66 -35.45 40.11
CA GLY A 4 10.75 -34.20 39.33
C GLY A 4 10.90 -32.93 40.17
N TRP A 5 11.87 -32.88 41.08
CA TRP A 5 12.06 -31.76 42.02
C TRP A 5 13.24 -30.87 41.62
N VAL A 6 13.05 -29.55 41.75
CA VAL A 6 14.11 -28.54 41.57
C VAL A 6 14.48 -27.96 42.95
N GLY A 7 15.66 -28.30 43.46
CA GLY A 7 16.26 -27.69 44.65
C GLY A 7 15.62 -28.04 46.01
N THR A 8 15.94 -27.24 47.04
CA THR A 8 15.50 -27.42 48.44
C THR A 8 14.11 -26.87 48.74
N TRP A 9 13.45 -26.24 47.77
CA TRP A 9 12.12 -25.67 47.95
C TRP A 9 11.08 -26.77 48.14
N ARG A 10 10.30 -26.69 49.22
CA ARG A 10 9.13 -27.55 49.44
C ARG A 10 7.86 -26.72 49.39
N PRO A 11 6.88 -27.07 48.54
CA PRO A 11 5.60 -26.38 48.54
C PRO A 11 4.96 -26.51 49.93
N HIS A 12 4.62 -25.37 50.53
CA HIS A 12 3.92 -25.32 51.80
C HIS A 12 2.47 -25.79 51.61
N ARG A 13 1.93 -26.54 52.57
CA ARG A 13 0.50 -26.87 52.58
C ARG A 13 -0.30 -25.60 52.90
N PRO A 14 -1.33 -25.25 52.12
CA PRO A 14 -2.19 -24.10 52.46
C PRO A 14 -2.81 -24.32 53.86
N ARG A 15 -2.85 -23.25 54.66
CA ARG A 15 -3.28 -23.29 56.08
C ARG A 15 -4.77 -23.60 56.28
N GLY A 16 -5.54 -23.57 55.18
CA GLY A 16 -6.97 -23.77 55.16
C GLY A 16 -7.50 -23.46 53.76
N PRO A 17 -8.82 -23.59 53.55
CA PRO A 17 -9.42 -23.25 52.28
C PRO A 17 -9.36 -21.74 52.03
N ILE A 18 -8.99 -21.37 50.79
CA ILE A 18 -9.02 -19.97 50.33
C ILE A 18 -10.35 -19.69 49.63
N SER A 19 -10.82 -18.44 49.63
CA SER A 19 -12.09 -18.07 49.00
C SER A 19 -12.21 -18.53 47.54
N ALA A 20 -11.10 -18.54 46.80
CA ALA A 20 -11.02 -19.03 45.41
C ALA A 20 -11.34 -20.53 45.24
N GLN A 21 -11.31 -21.34 46.31
CA GLN A 21 -11.68 -22.76 46.28
C GLN A 21 -13.20 -22.98 46.36
N TYR A 22 -13.96 -21.98 46.78
CA TYR A 22 -15.41 -22.06 46.84
C TYR A 22 -16.01 -21.59 45.52
N ARG A 23 -16.94 -22.38 44.98
CA ARG A 23 -17.70 -22.00 43.79
C ARG A 23 -18.78 -21.00 44.19
N THR A 24 -18.40 -19.72 44.28
CA THR A 24 -19.35 -18.64 44.46
C THR A 24 -20.05 -18.33 43.13
N PRO A 25 -21.31 -17.87 43.13
CA PRO A 25 -21.86 -17.25 41.95
C PRO A 25 -20.91 -16.12 41.54
N GLY A 26 -20.37 -16.21 40.32
CA GLY A 26 -19.54 -15.15 39.76
C GLY A 26 -20.31 -13.83 39.71
N PRO A 27 -19.63 -12.72 39.41
CA PRO A 27 -20.33 -11.44 39.25
C PRO A 27 -21.48 -11.60 38.26
N LYS A 28 -22.66 -11.05 38.60
CA LYS A 28 -23.87 -11.10 37.76
C LYS A 28 -23.65 -10.47 36.37
N TYR A 29 -22.60 -9.67 36.23
CA TYR A 29 -22.25 -8.92 35.04
C TYR A 29 -20.80 -9.22 34.64
N GLY A 30 -20.52 -9.22 33.33
CA GLY A 30 -19.15 -9.27 32.82
C GLY A 30 -18.37 -8.02 33.22
N ALA A 31 -17.11 -8.17 33.62
CA ALA A 31 -16.24 -7.03 33.87
C ALA A 31 -16.03 -6.25 32.56
N PRO A 32 -16.11 -4.91 32.59
CA PRO A 32 -15.84 -4.10 31.40
C PRO A 32 -14.38 -4.27 30.97
N SER A 33 -14.15 -4.14 29.67
CA SER A 33 -12.80 -4.25 29.13
C SER A 33 -11.97 -3.00 29.48
N ASN A 34 -10.65 -3.17 29.61
CA ASN A 34 -9.72 -2.05 29.73
C ASN A 34 -9.06 -1.69 28.40
N VAL A 35 -9.51 -2.30 27.30
CA VAL A 35 -8.90 -2.20 25.98
C VAL A 35 -9.96 -1.82 24.95
N GLY A 36 -9.62 -0.93 24.02
CA GLY A 36 -10.58 -0.43 23.05
C GLY A 36 -11.46 0.70 23.57
N TYR A 37 -12.24 1.28 22.66
CA TYR A 37 -13.05 2.47 22.96
C TYR A 37 -14.51 2.14 23.31
N GLN A 38 -15.08 1.12 22.67
CA GLN A 38 -16.42 0.64 22.97
C GLN A 38 -16.36 -0.29 24.20
N GLN A 39 -17.30 -0.08 25.15
CA GLN A 39 -17.40 -0.88 26.39
C GLN A 39 -16.12 -0.85 27.26
N HIS A 40 -15.39 0.27 27.24
CA HIS A 40 -14.28 0.53 28.16
C HIS A 40 -14.80 0.80 29.58
N ASP A 41 -14.09 0.32 30.59
CA ASP A 41 -14.36 0.59 32.00
C ASP A 41 -14.43 2.12 32.26
N PRO A 42 -15.58 2.67 32.72
CA PRO A 42 -15.73 4.11 32.95
C PRO A 42 -14.90 4.60 34.15
N THR A 43 -14.44 3.71 35.03
CA THR A 43 -13.62 4.08 36.18
C THR A 43 -12.16 4.34 35.80
N ARG A 44 -11.74 3.95 34.59
CA ARG A 44 -10.36 4.09 34.12
C ARG A 44 -10.25 5.09 32.99
N HIS A 45 -9.13 5.80 32.97
CA HIS A 45 -8.78 6.69 31.87
C HIS A 45 -8.62 5.89 30.57
N ARG A 46 -9.23 6.39 29.48
CA ARG A 46 -9.06 5.87 28.12
C ARG A 46 -8.28 6.87 27.27
N ALA A 47 -7.47 6.37 26.34
CA ALA A 47 -6.86 7.20 25.31
C ALA A 47 -7.92 7.67 24.28
N PRO A 48 -7.76 8.84 23.66
CA PRO A 48 -8.65 9.29 22.60
C PRO A 48 -8.55 8.37 21.37
N ALA A 49 -9.70 8.12 20.73
CA ALA A 49 -9.77 7.38 19.48
C ALA A 49 -9.85 8.37 18.31
N TYR A 50 -8.69 8.70 17.71
CA TYR A 50 -8.65 9.50 16.48
C TYR A 50 -8.60 8.58 15.27
N THR A 51 -9.45 8.84 14.29
CA THR A 51 -9.32 8.25 12.96
C THR A 51 -8.37 9.12 12.14
N PHE A 52 -7.36 8.51 11.52
CA PHE A 52 -6.58 9.19 10.48
C PHE A 52 -7.31 9.02 9.14
N GLY A 53 -7.65 10.13 8.50
CA GLY A 53 -8.20 10.14 7.15
C GLY A 53 -9.72 10.10 7.08
N LEU A 54 -10.31 11.26 6.76
CA LEU A 54 -11.51 11.26 5.95
C LEU A 54 -11.09 10.76 4.56
N LYS A 55 -11.81 9.79 4.00
CA LYS A 55 -11.71 9.56 2.56
C LYS A 55 -12.24 10.83 1.88
N ALA A 56 -11.33 11.69 1.43
CA ALA A 56 -11.70 12.75 0.52
C ALA A 56 -12.28 12.03 -0.70
N TRP A 57 -13.59 12.13 -0.89
CA TRP A 57 -14.18 11.88 -2.19
C TRP A 57 -13.48 12.90 -3.09
N LEU A 58 -12.44 12.46 -3.78
CA LEU A 58 -11.88 13.19 -4.89
C LEU A 58 -13.03 13.28 -5.87
N ASP A 59 -13.74 14.41 -5.89
CA ASP A 59 -14.54 14.77 -7.04
C ASP A 59 -13.64 14.52 -8.26
N PRO A 60 -14.11 13.83 -9.31
CA PRO A 60 -13.31 13.65 -10.50
C PRO A 60 -13.01 15.03 -11.06
N LEU A 61 -11.82 15.56 -10.76
CA LEU A 61 -11.39 16.92 -11.06
C LEU A 61 -11.20 17.17 -12.57
N ASN A 62 -11.69 16.26 -13.42
CA ASN A 62 -11.51 16.27 -14.86
C ASN A 62 -12.81 15.85 -15.57
N ARG A 63 -13.84 16.67 -15.42
CA ARG A 63 -15.02 16.61 -16.29
C ARG A 63 -15.11 17.87 -17.16
N THR A 64 -14.01 18.24 -17.80
CA THR A 64 -14.07 19.17 -18.93
C THR A 64 -14.63 18.40 -20.14
N PRO A 65 -15.66 18.93 -20.82
CA PRO A 65 -16.14 18.31 -22.05
C PRO A 65 -14.99 18.34 -23.05
N GLY A 66 -14.59 17.17 -23.55
CA GLY A 66 -13.72 17.09 -24.71
C GLY A 66 -14.30 17.92 -25.87
N PRO A 67 -13.47 18.34 -26.84
CA PRO A 67 -13.93 19.21 -27.92
C PRO A 67 -15.17 18.62 -28.60
N LYS A 68 -16.22 19.46 -28.72
CA LYS A 68 -17.53 19.09 -29.32
C LYS A 68 -17.42 18.72 -30.81
N TYR A 69 -16.25 18.89 -31.41
CA TYR A 69 -15.97 18.67 -32.83
C TYR A 69 -14.74 17.80 -33.01
N LEU A 70 -14.71 17.06 -34.12
CA LEU A 70 -13.58 16.24 -34.52
C LEU A 70 -12.37 17.16 -34.80
N VAL A 71 -11.34 17.06 -33.96
CA VAL A 71 -10.07 17.73 -34.20
C VAL A 71 -9.42 17.05 -35.40
N ARG A 72 -8.99 17.84 -36.40
CA ARG A 72 -8.29 17.29 -37.57
C ARG A 72 -7.04 16.52 -37.09
N PRO A 73 -6.77 15.32 -37.64
CA PRO A 73 -5.54 14.60 -37.31
C PRO A 73 -4.32 15.44 -37.70
N GLY A 74 -3.27 15.38 -36.88
CA GLY A 74 -2.05 16.19 -37.07
C GLY A 74 -2.07 17.56 -36.37
N PHE A 75 -2.90 17.75 -35.34
CA PHE A 75 -2.87 18.93 -34.47
C PHE A 75 -2.88 18.55 -32.99
N THR A 76 -2.01 19.20 -32.21
CA THR A 76 -1.95 19.13 -30.74
C THR A 76 -2.48 20.43 -30.12
N ALA A 77 -2.68 20.45 -28.80
CA ALA A 77 -3.08 21.67 -28.08
C ALA A 77 -2.09 22.86 -28.22
N ARG A 78 -0.87 22.62 -28.72
CA ARG A 78 0.19 23.61 -28.90
C ARG A 78 0.43 23.99 -30.38
N GLY A 79 -0.26 23.37 -31.34
CA GLY A 79 -0.08 23.62 -32.76
C GLY A 79 -0.03 22.33 -33.61
N PRO A 80 0.32 22.44 -34.90
CA PRO A 80 0.46 21.28 -35.79
C PRO A 80 1.39 20.24 -35.19
N ASP A 81 0.96 18.98 -35.23
CA ASP A 81 1.74 17.85 -34.76
C ASP A 81 3.00 17.75 -35.63
N GLY A 82 4.16 18.04 -35.06
CA GLY A 82 5.44 18.16 -35.75
C GLY A 82 6.02 16.83 -36.22
N ILE A 83 5.16 15.90 -36.63
CA ILE A 83 5.57 14.59 -37.14
C ILE A 83 6.51 14.82 -38.32
N PRO A 84 7.73 14.25 -38.32
CA PRO A 84 8.66 14.44 -39.42
C PRO A 84 8.06 13.91 -40.72
N ALA A 85 7.92 14.78 -41.72
CA ALA A 85 7.57 14.38 -43.08
C ALA A 85 8.81 13.74 -43.73
N TYR A 86 8.90 12.41 -43.70
CA TYR A 86 9.97 11.70 -44.39
C TYR A 86 9.75 11.79 -45.89
N THR A 87 10.59 12.55 -46.60
CA THR A 87 10.68 12.46 -48.04
C THR A 87 11.44 11.18 -48.38
N MET A 88 10.86 10.31 -49.21
CA MET A 88 11.60 9.21 -49.84
C MET A 88 12.48 9.80 -50.94
N CYS A 89 13.50 10.59 -50.57
CA CYS A 89 14.50 10.99 -51.54
C CYS A 89 15.24 9.73 -52.03
N GLY A 90 15.19 9.50 -53.34
CA GLY A 90 15.86 8.35 -53.97
C GLY A 90 17.36 8.37 -53.69
N ARG A 91 17.93 7.19 -53.45
CA ARG A 91 19.38 7.01 -53.23
C ARG A 91 20.16 7.71 -54.37
N PRO A 92 21.14 8.58 -54.08
CA PRO A 92 22.03 9.12 -55.10
C PRO A 92 22.62 7.97 -55.90
N ARG A 93 22.65 8.10 -57.23
CA ARG A 93 23.31 7.10 -58.08
C ARG A 93 24.78 7.00 -57.62
N PRO A 94 25.32 5.78 -57.43
CA PRO A 94 26.72 5.64 -57.07
C PRO A 94 27.57 6.31 -58.15
N ASP A 95 28.51 7.16 -57.74
CA ASP A 95 29.50 7.71 -58.65
C ASP A 95 30.22 6.56 -59.35
N LYS A 96 30.41 6.68 -60.67
CA LYS A 96 31.17 5.68 -61.43
C LYS A 96 32.57 5.62 -60.81
N GLY A 97 32.93 4.46 -60.25
CA GLY A 97 34.27 4.22 -59.73
C GLY A 97 35.33 4.57 -60.78
N ASN A 98 36.52 4.96 -60.31
CA ASN A 98 37.64 5.32 -61.17
C ASN A 98 37.90 4.22 -62.21
N VAL A 99 37.75 4.56 -63.49
CA VAL A 99 37.84 3.63 -64.64
C VAL A 99 39.30 3.52 -65.12
N ASN A 100 40.27 4.12 -64.43
CA ASN A 100 41.66 4.08 -64.87
C ASN A 100 42.26 2.68 -64.72
N PRO A 101 42.72 2.02 -65.79
CA PRO A 101 43.46 0.77 -65.69
C PRO A 101 44.96 1.02 -65.39
N GLY A 102 45.52 0.29 -64.42
CA GLY A 102 46.97 0.04 -64.25
C GLY A 102 47.81 1.17 -63.63
N PRO A 103 48.99 0.88 -63.04
CA PRO A 103 50.11 0.26 -63.76
C PRO A 103 50.42 -1.15 -63.27
N GLY A 104 50.73 -2.04 -64.21
CA GLY A 104 51.12 -3.42 -63.91
C GLY A 104 52.58 -3.56 -63.49
N GLU A 105 52.78 -4.44 -62.52
CA GLU A 105 53.95 -5.31 -62.37
C GLU A 105 53.45 -6.76 -62.31
#